data_AF-A0A8T7BYA0-F1
#
_entry.id   AF-A0A8T7BYA0-F1
#
_cell.length_a   1.000
_cell.length_b   1.000
_cell.length_c   1.000
_cell.angle_alpha   90.00
_cell.angle_beta   90.00
_cell.angle_gamma   90.00
#
_symmetry.space_group_name_H-M   'P 1'
#
loop_
_entity.id
_entity.type
_entity.pdbx_description
1 polymer ?
#
loop_
_entity_poly.entity_id
_entity_poly.type
_entity_poly.pdbx_seq_one_letter_code
_entity_poly.pdbx_strand_id
1 'polypeptide(L)'
;MSAHAIQDLEKQIYDLTLELNKLRQSNPRQAVKNYTFDTVDGQVTLLDLFAGKDQLLAVHNMGQGCRYCTLWGDGFNPFLPHLESAMSVVMLSKDDPQLQRRFANSRGWRFRMASHGGRAYIKEQTVSAGSENYPGAVCYEREGNDIYRKNSCVFGPGDLYCSMWGLLALAGLDESSWTPQYNYWLAPKKLDDGGDNILE
;
A
#
# COMPACT_ATOMS: atom_id res chain seq x y z
N MET A 1 23.10 8.64 -26.77
CA MET A 1 22.67 9.32 -25.53
C MET A 1 23.91 9.82 -24.81
N SER A 2 23.90 11.04 -24.27
CA SER A 2 25.04 11.59 -23.52
C SER A 2 25.36 10.68 -22.32
N ALA A 3 26.65 10.46 -22.05
CA ALA A 3 27.13 9.67 -20.90
C ALA A 3 26.69 10.23 -19.53
N HIS A 4 26.10 11.43 -19.49
CA HIS A 4 25.63 12.11 -18.29
C HIS A 4 24.11 12.26 -18.17
N ALA A 5 23.35 11.85 -19.19
CA ALA A 5 21.89 12.08 -19.20
C ALA A 5 21.16 11.37 -18.05
N ILE A 6 21.65 10.20 -17.61
CA ILE A 6 21.07 9.47 -16.48
C ILE A 6 21.32 10.22 -15.18
N GLN A 7 22.57 10.63 -14.91
CA GLN A 7 22.94 11.33 -13.69
C GLN A 7 22.27 12.71 -13.59
N ASP A 8 22.13 13.41 -14.71
CA ASP A 8 21.42 14.70 -14.75
C ASP A 8 19.93 14.53 -14.39
N LEU A 9 19.30 13.43 -14.85
CA LEU A 9 17.92 13.10 -14.49
C LEU A 9 17.79 12.64 -13.03
N GLU A 10 18.72 11.82 -12.53
CA GLU A 10 18.78 11.42 -11.12
C GLU A 10 18.88 12.64 -10.21
N LYS A 11 19.72 13.62 -10.58
CA LYS A 11 19.83 14.89 -9.86
C LYS A 11 18.52 15.67 -9.88
N GLN A 12 17.86 15.77 -11.04
CA GLN A 12 16.56 16.45 -11.13
C GLN A 12 15.49 15.76 -10.27
N ILE A 13 15.44 14.42 -10.27
CA ILE A 13 14.52 13.64 -9.41
C ILE A 13 14.79 13.93 -7.93
N TYR A 14 16.06 13.97 -7.52
CA TYR A 14 16.44 14.31 -6.15
C TYR A 14 15.96 15.72 -5.76
N ASP A 15 16.28 16.72 -6.58
CA ASP A 15 15.94 18.12 -6.30
C ASP A 15 14.40 18.30 -6.24
N LEU A 16 13.65 17.69 -7.16
CA LEU A 16 12.17 17.69 -7.16
C LEU A 16 11.58 16.95 -5.96
N THR A 17 12.20 15.85 -5.52
CA THR A 17 11.75 15.11 -4.33
C THR A 17 11.87 15.96 -3.06
N LEU A 18 12.96 16.73 -2.93
CA LEU A 18 13.11 17.66 -1.82
C LEU A 18 12.05 18.77 -1.83
N GLU A 19 11.75 19.32 -3.01
CA GLU A 19 10.70 20.33 -3.18
C GLU A 19 9.32 19.77 -2.82
N LEU A 20 8.98 18.58 -3.33
CA LEU A 20 7.74 17.87 -3.01
C LEU A 20 7.57 17.65 -1.50
N ASN A 21 8.64 17.26 -0.82
CA ASN A 21 8.60 17.03 0.62
C ASN A 21 8.34 18.32 1.41
N LYS A 22 8.88 19.46 1.00
CA LYS A 22 8.56 20.77 1.60
C LYS A 22 7.09 21.14 1.41
N LEU A 23 6.55 20.92 0.21
CA LEU A 23 5.13 21.16 -0.07
C LEU A 23 4.22 20.26 0.79
N ARG A 24 4.57 18.98 0.97
CA ARG A 24 3.82 18.05 1.83
C ARG A 24 3.80 18.48 3.30
N GLN A 25 4.89 19.07 3.79
CA GLN A 25 4.95 19.61 5.16
C GLN A 25 3.97 20.78 5.33
N SER A 26 3.97 21.73 4.40
CA SER A 26 3.10 22.92 4.44
C SER A 26 1.67 22.70 3.92
N ASN A 27 1.35 21.53 3.35
CA ASN A 27 0.05 21.26 2.74
C ASN A 27 -1.11 21.46 3.73
N PRO A 28 -2.15 22.25 3.41
CA PRO A 28 -3.30 22.38 4.29
C PRO A 28 -4.06 21.06 4.42
N ARG A 29 -4.49 20.76 5.65
CA ARG A 29 -5.30 19.56 5.95
C ARG A 29 -6.78 19.84 5.68
N GLN A 30 -7.53 18.82 5.29
CA GLN A 30 -8.96 18.92 4.95
C GLN A 30 -9.79 18.04 5.89
N ALA A 31 -10.92 18.54 6.38
CA ALA A 31 -11.78 17.78 7.30
C ALA A 31 -12.35 16.51 6.64
N VAL A 32 -12.46 15.43 7.41
CA VAL A 32 -12.87 14.11 6.96
C VAL A 32 -13.90 13.53 7.93
N LYS A 33 -14.90 12.82 7.37
CA LYS A 33 -15.91 12.10 8.15
C LYS A 33 -15.29 10.92 8.89
N ASN A 34 -15.85 10.55 10.04
CA ASN A 34 -15.47 9.31 10.72
C ASN A 34 -16.16 8.09 10.07
N TYR A 35 -15.52 7.49 9.06
CA TYR A 35 -16.06 6.33 8.32
C TYR A 35 -16.00 5.03 9.12
N THR A 36 -16.80 4.03 8.71
CA THR A 36 -16.84 2.69 9.31
C THR A 36 -16.19 1.62 8.44
N PHE A 37 -15.52 0.67 9.09
CA PHE A 37 -14.81 -0.45 8.50
C PHE A 37 -15.16 -1.74 9.22
N ASP A 38 -15.07 -2.86 8.51
CA ASP A 38 -15.29 -4.17 9.09
C ASP A 38 -13.94 -4.84 9.37
N THR A 39 -13.79 -5.47 10.52
CA THR A 39 -12.61 -6.25 10.90
C THR A 39 -13.04 -7.66 11.30
N VAL A 40 -12.07 -8.55 11.57
CA VAL A 40 -12.38 -9.89 12.09
C VAL A 40 -13.02 -9.85 13.49
N ASP A 41 -12.81 -8.75 14.22
CA ASP A 41 -13.30 -8.55 15.59
C ASP A 41 -14.58 -7.68 15.64
N GLY A 42 -15.13 -7.32 14.48
CA GLY A 42 -16.32 -6.47 14.36
C GLY A 42 -16.04 -5.13 13.70
N GLN A 43 -17.00 -4.21 13.81
CA GLN A 43 -16.93 -2.90 13.16
C GLN A 43 -16.04 -1.94 13.95
N VAL A 44 -15.24 -1.15 13.23
CA VAL A 44 -14.41 -0.06 13.77
C VAL A 44 -14.61 1.21 12.95
N THR A 45 -14.25 2.36 13.52
CA THR A 45 -14.31 3.66 12.84
C THR A 45 -12.92 4.14 12.40
N LEU A 46 -12.84 5.14 11.50
CA LEU A 46 -11.58 5.76 11.10
C LEU A 46 -10.82 6.33 12.30
N LEU A 47 -11.54 6.87 13.29
CA LEU A 47 -10.98 7.37 14.53
C LEU A 47 -10.32 6.25 15.34
N ASP A 48 -10.93 5.07 15.40
CA ASP A 48 -10.36 3.91 16.12
C ASP A 48 -9.07 3.42 15.45
N LEU A 49 -8.95 3.56 14.13
CA LEU A 49 -7.76 3.17 13.38
C LEU A 49 -6.51 3.98 13.75
N PHE A 50 -6.66 5.15 14.37
CA PHE A 50 -5.53 5.91 14.93
C PHE A 50 -4.85 5.21 16.11
N ALA A 51 -5.51 4.25 16.78
CA ALA A 51 -4.92 3.44 17.85
C ALA A 51 -4.14 4.25 18.90
N GLY A 52 -4.71 5.37 19.36
CA GLY A 52 -4.11 6.22 20.40
C GLY A 52 -3.04 7.20 19.93
N LYS A 53 -2.78 7.31 18.62
CA LYS A 53 -1.87 8.30 18.04
C LYS A 53 -2.60 9.43 17.32
N ASP A 54 -1.89 10.51 17.01
CA ASP A 54 -2.47 11.65 16.31
C ASP A 54 -2.27 11.62 14.78
N GLN A 55 -1.48 10.67 14.28
CA GLN A 55 -1.23 10.47 12.84
C GLN A 55 -1.52 9.02 12.43
N LEU A 56 -2.14 8.84 11.27
CA LEU A 56 -2.50 7.56 10.70
C LEU A 56 -2.11 7.50 9.22
N LEU A 57 -1.27 6.52 8.87
CA LEU A 57 -1.02 6.12 7.49
C LEU A 57 -1.98 4.99 7.11
N ALA A 58 -2.94 5.30 6.25
CA ALA A 58 -3.84 4.33 5.63
C ALA A 58 -3.28 3.89 4.27
N VAL A 59 -2.86 2.64 4.17
CA VAL A 59 -2.43 2.02 2.93
C VAL A 59 -3.66 1.48 2.20
N HIS A 60 -3.98 2.04 1.03
CA HIS A 60 -5.05 1.55 0.16
C HIS A 60 -4.52 0.40 -0.69
N ASN A 61 -5.04 -0.79 -0.42
CA ASN A 61 -4.75 -2.01 -1.14
C ASN A 61 -6.00 -2.45 -1.89
N MET A 62 -5.90 -2.78 -3.18
CA MET A 62 -7.10 -3.17 -3.95
C MET A 62 -7.64 -4.57 -3.61
N GLY A 63 -7.01 -5.27 -2.65
CA GLY A 63 -7.38 -6.60 -2.21
C GLY A 63 -6.52 -7.70 -2.85
N GLN A 64 -6.80 -8.94 -2.48
CA GLN A 64 -6.06 -10.12 -2.89
C GLN A 64 -5.99 -10.29 -4.40
N GLY A 65 -6.92 -9.71 -5.17
CA GLY A 65 -6.94 -9.80 -6.64
C GLY A 65 -5.92 -8.90 -7.34
N CYS A 66 -5.20 -8.03 -6.61
CA CYS A 66 -4.23 -7.11 -7.18
C CYS A 66 -2.80 -7.54 -6.80
N ARG A 67 -2.13 -8.20 -7.75
CA ARG A 67 -0.73 -8.65 -7.62
C ARG A 67 0.24 -7.50 -7.34
N TYR A 68 0.08 -6.38 -8.05
CA TYR A 68 0.86 -5.17 -7.78
C TYR A 68 0.63 -4.66 -6.35
N CYS A 69 -0.61 -4.64 -5.87
CA CYS A 69 -0.95 -4.22 -4.51
C CYS A 69 -0.27 -5.08 -3.43
N THR A 70 -0.09 -6.37 -3.73
CA THR A 70 0.64 -7.31 -2.87
C THR A 70 2.11 -6.92 -2.74
N LEU A 71 2.74 -6.43 -3.82
CA LEU A 71 4.13 -6.03 -3.80
C LEU A 71 4.43 -4.90 -2.80
N TRP A 72 3.59 -3.84 -2.73
CA TRP A 72 3.76 -2.79 -1.71
C TRP A 72 3.50 -3.34 -0.30
N GLY A 73 2.53 -4.24 -0.13
CA GLY A 73 2.30 -4.91 1.14
C GLY A 73 3.52 -5.70 1.62
N ASP A 74 4.12 -6.50 0.73
CA ASP A 74 5.35 -7.26 1.00
C ASP A 74 6.53 -6.32 1.29
N GLY A 75 6.67 -5.22 0.55
CA GLY A 75 7.76 -4.25 0.71
C GLY A 75 7.66 -3.40 1.98
N PHE A 76 6.46 -3.00 2.39
CA PHE A 76 6.25 -2.22 3.62
C PHE A 76 6.29 -3.08 4.88
N ASN A 77 5.96 -4.37 4.79
CA ASN A 77 5.83 -5.25 5.97
C ASN A 77 7.09 -5.24 6.87
N PRO A 78 8.32 -5.33 6.33
CA PRO A 78 9.53 -5.23 7.15
C PRO A 78 9.80 -3.83 7.75
N PHE A 79 9.29 -2.77 7.11
CA PHE A 79 9.45 -1.39 7.60
C PHE A 79 8.40 -0.99 8.64
N LEU A 80 7.37 -1.83 8.84
CA LEU A 80 6.24 -1.52 9.69
C LEU A 80 6.64 -1.07 11.11
N PRO A 81 7.60 -1.70 11.82
CA PRO A 81 8.00 -1.23 13.15
C PRO A 81 8.57 0.20 13.16
N HIS A 82 9.29 0.61 12.10
CA HIS A 82 9.81 1.97 11.99
C HIS A 82 8.68 2.97 11.78
N LEU A 83 7.74 2.67 10.88
CA LEU A 83 6.57 3.52 10.65
C LEU A 83 5.69 3.60 11.90
N GLU A 84 5.46 2.47 12.55
CA GLU A 84 4.68 2.35 13.78
C GLU A 84 5.41 2.90 15.02
N SER A 85 6.67 3.32 14.91
CA SER A 85 7.30 4.16 15.95
C SER A 85 6.82 5.62 15.87
N ALA A 86 6.52 6.11 14.66
CA ALA A 86 6.20 7.52 14.40
C ALA A 86 4.69 7.80 14.28
N MET A 87 3.93 6.89 13.67
CA MET A 87 2.49 7.06 13.41
C MET A 87 1.76 5.72 13.52
N SER A 88 0.45 5.71 13.39
CA SER A 88 -0.32 4.47 13.28
C SER A 88 -0.36 4.04 11.83
N VAL A 89 -0.30 2.74 11.57
CA VAL A 89 -0.39 2.20 10.20
C VAL A 89 -1.54 1.22 10.12
N VAL A 90 -2.32 1.31 9.04
CA VAL A 90 -3.40 0.37 8.74
C VAL A 90 -3.39 0.07 7.24
N MET A 91 -3.65 -1.18 6.87
CA MET A 91 -3.90 -1.55 5.49
C MET A 91 -5.41 -1.77 5.30
N LEU A 92 -5.95 -1.09 4.28
CA LEU A 92 -7.36 -1.09 3.94
C LEU A 92 -7.55 -1.75 2.58
N SER A 93 -8.52 -2.66 2.48
CA SER A 93 -8.95 -3.19 1.19
C SER A 93 -10.46 -3.41 1.14
N LYS A 94 -10.98 -3.75 -0.05
CA LYS A 94 -12.39 -4.07 -0.26
C LYS A 94 -12.78 -5.48 0.19
N ASP A 95 -11.79 -6.35 0.43
CA ASP A 95 -12.03 -7.77 0.69
C ASP A 95 -12.72 -7.98 2.04
N ASP A 96 -13.47 -9.06 2.16
CA ASP A 96 -14.03 -9.51 3.44
C ASP A 96 -12.94 -9.67 4.52
N PRO A 97 -13.18 -9.31 5.79
CA PRO A 97 -12.15 -9.38 6.83
C PRO A 97 -11.52 -10.76 7.04
N GLN A 98 -12.28 -11.85 6.90
CA GLN A 98 -11.72 -13.20 7.01
C GLN A 98 -10.79 -13.52 5.84
N LEU A 99 -11.14 -13.05 4.65
CA LEU A 99 -10.29 -13.16 3.48
C LEU A 99 -9.02 -12.33 3.62
N GLN A 100 -9.12 -11.08 4.06
CA GLN A 100 -7.97 -10.23 4.38
C GLN A 100 -7.02 -10.94 5.35
N ARG A 101 -7.56 -11.54 6.42
CA ARG A 101 -6.75 -12.23 7.43
C ARG A 101 -6.03 -13.45 6.85
N ARG A 102 -6.71 -14.29 6.06
CA ARG A 102 -6.08 -15.45 5.39
C ARG A 102 -4.96 -15.00 4.46
N PHE A 103 -5.22 -13.98 3.64
CA PHE A 103 -4.24 -13.47 2.70
C PHE A 103 -3.02 -12.87 3.41
N ALA A 104 -3.23 -11.98 4.39
CA ALA A 104 -2.16 -11.41 5.20
C ALA A 104 -1.32 -12.48 5.91
N ASN A 105 -1.95 -13.50 6.50
CA ASN A 105 -1.25 -14.62 7.12
C ASN A 105 -0.37 -15.38 6.10
N SER A 106 -0.89 -15.64 4.90
CA SER A 106 -0.14 -16.33 3.83
C SER A 106 1.10 -15.55 3.36
N ARG A 107 1.09 -14.22 3.48
CA ARG A 107 2.22 -13.32 3.15
C ARG A 107 3.13 -13.02 4.34
N GLY A 108 2.80 -13.51 5.54
CA GLY A 108 3.49 -13.11 6.75
C GLY A 108 3.34 -11.62 7.09
N TRP A 109 2.29 -10.98 6.60
CA TRP A 109 2.01 -9.58 6.89
C TRP A 109 1.65 -9.37 8.35
N ARG A 110 1.98 -8.18 8.88
CA ARG A 110 1.75 -7.79 10.28
C ARG A 110 0.90 -6.54 10.44
N PHE A 111 0.41 -5.96 9.34
CA PHE A 111 -0.47 -4.79 9.38
C PHE A 111 -1.73 -5.07 10.18
N ARG A 112 -2.23 -4.05 10.87
CA ARG A 112 -3.65 -3.98 11.20
C ARG A 112 -4.44 -3.86 9.90
N MET A 113 -5.42 -4.73 9.71
CA MET A 113 -6.25 -4.80 8.51
C MET A 113 -7.67 -4.34 8.84
N ALA A 114 -8.29 -3.58 7.94
CA ALA A 114 -9.72 -3.31 7.99
C ALA A 114 -10.33 -3.27 6.59
N SER A 115 -11.56 -3.72 6.47
CA SER A 115 -12.30 -3.74 5.20
C SER A 115 -13.16 -2.49 5.06
N HIS A 116 -12.99 -1.79 3.94
CA HIS A 116 -13.92 -0.73 3.56
C HIS A 116 -15.08 -1.27 2.71
N GLY A 117 -15.07 -2.54 2.31
CA GLY A 117 -16.17 -3.20 1.57
C GLY A 117 -16.61 -2.51 0.27
N GLY A 118 -15.77 -1.65 -0.32
CA GLY A 118 -16.17 -0.80 -1.45
C GLY A 118 -17.16 0.33 -1.13
N ARG A 119 -17.35 0.66 0.16
CA ARG A 119 -18.27 1.70 0.66
C ARG A 119 -17.74 3.13 0.43
N ALA A 120 -18.49 4.13 0.91
CA ALA A 120 -18.24 5.55 0.72
C ALA A 120 -16.79 6.00 1.00
N TYR A 121 -16.12 5.42 2.02
CA TYR A 121 -14.73 5.74 2.35
C TYR A 121 -13.81 5.73 1.13
N ILE A 122 -13.75 4.62 0.39
CA ILE A 122 -12.76 4.51 -0.70
C ILE A 122 -13.11 5.41 -1.89
N LYS A 123 -14.41 5.66 -2.12
CA LYS A 123 -14.87 6.55 -3.20
C LYS A 123 -14.55 8.01 -2.90
N GLU A 124 -14.73 8.44 -1.66
CA GLU A 124 -14.50 9.83 -1.23
C GLU A 124 -13.02 10.09 -0.87
N GLN A 125 -12.28 9.06 -0.45
CA GLN A 125 -10.90 9.17 -0.01
C GLN A 125 -9.88 8.55 -0.97
N THR A 126 -10.32 8.17 -2.18
CA THR A 126 -9.44 7.67 -3.25
C THR A 126 -8.24 8.59 -3.47
N VAL A 127 -7.14 7.99 -3.87
CA VAL A 127 -5.89 8.69 -4.23
C VAL A 127 -5.85 9.09 -5.70
N SER A 128 -6.77 8.57 -6.52
CA SER A 128 -6.85 8.83 -7.95
C SER A 128 -8.25 9.34 -8.31
N ALA A 129 -8.32 10.53 -8.90
CA ALA A 129 -9.58 11.18 -9.25
C ALA A 129 -10.39 10.32 -10.22
N GLY A 130 -11.70 10.19 -9.96
CA GLY A 130 -12.61 9.38 -10.78
C GLY A 130 -12.51 7.86 -10.56
N SER A 131 -11.58 7.39 -9.74
CA SER A 131 -11.47 5.95 -9.41
C SER A 131 -12.32 5.60 -8.19
N GLU A 132 -13.06 4.49 -8.25
CA GLU A 132 -13.81 3.98 -7.09
C GLU A 132 -12.95 3.17 -6.11
N ASN A 133 -11.78 2.71 -6.54
CA ASN A 133 -10.79 2.01 -5.73
C ASN A 133 -9.43 2.06 -6.45
N TYR A 134 -8.40 2.62 -5.81
CA TYR A 134 -7.08 2.79 -6.40
C TYR A 134 -5.97 2.59 -5.36
N PRO A 135 -4.85 1.93 -5.69
CA PRO A 135 -3.80 1.66 -4.72
C PRO A 135 -3.00 2.93 -4.42
N GLY A 136 -2.62 3.09 -3.16
CA GLY A 136 -1.90 4.26 -2.70
C GLY A 136 -1.82 4.33 -1.19
N ALA A 137 -1.49 5.52 -0.69
CA ALA A 137 -1.60 5.79 0.74
C ALA A 137 -2.17 7.17 1.01
N VAL A 138 -2.84 7.30 2.15
CA VAL A 138 -3.36 8.55 2.68
C VAL A 138 -2.82 8.72 4.10
N CYS A 139 -2.27 9.90 4.39
CA CYS A 139 -1.93 10.30 5.74
C CYS A 139 -3.06 11.14 6.32
N TYR A 140 -3.58 10.71 7.47
CA TYR A 140 -4.57 11.41 8.26
C TYR A 140 -3.96 11.93 9.55
N GLU A 141 -4.52 13.02 10.05
CA GLU A 141 -4.22 13.62 11.34
C GLU A 141 -5.52 13.72 12.14
N ARG A 142 -5.45 13.70 13.47
CA ARG A 142 -6.60 13.96 14.34
C ARG A 142 -6.30 15.03 15.38
N GLU A 143 -7.36 15.76 15.75
CA GLU A 143 -7.38 16.64 16.92
C GLU A 143 -8.62 16.32 17.73
N GLY A 144 -8.45 15.68 18.89
CA GLY A 144 -9.60 15.12 19.62
C GLY A 144 -10.35 14.12 18.74
N ASN A 145 -11.62 14.41 18.41
CA ASN A 145 -12.44 13.53 17.57
C ASN A 145 -12.53 13.99 16.11
N ASP A 146 -11.91 15.12 15.78
CA ASP A 146 -11.90 15.65 14.42
C ASP A 146 -10.77 15.02 13.61
N ILE A 147 -11.07 14.59 12.38
CA ILE A 147 -10.13 13.89 11.50
C ILE A 147 -9.87 14.77 10.28
N TYR A 148 -8.61 14.82 9.85
CA TYR A 148 -8.19 15.56 8.69
C TYR A 148 -7.34 14.71 7.74
N ARG A 149 -7.58 14.82 6.43
CA ARG A 149 -6.70 14.30 5.39
C ARG A 149 -5.58 15.30 5.16
N LYS A 150 -4.34 14.86 5.36
CA LYS A 150 -3.15 15.71 5.26
C LYS A 150 -2.44 15.57 3.92
N ASN A 151 -2.12 14.35 3.51
CA ASN A 151 -1.40 14.07 2.25
C ASN A 151 -1.87 12.74 1.66
N SER A 152 -1.65 12.53 0.36
CA SER A 152 -1.81 11.22 -0.26
C SER A 152 -0.84 10.99 -1.41
N CYS A 153 -0.67 9.73 -1.79
CA CYS A 153 0.07 9.33 -2.96
C CYS A 153 -0.61 8.15 -3.67
N VAL A 154 -0.32 8.05 -4.97
CA VAL A 154 -0.71 6.93 -5.82
C VAL A 154 0.41 5.90 -5.83
N PHE A 155 0.04 4.63 -5.90
CA PHE A 155 0.96 3.52 -6.16
C PHE A 155 0.85 3.04 -7.61
N GLY A 156 1.99 2.77 -8.23
CA GLY A 156 2.10 2.31 -9.61
C GLY A 156 3.55 2.13 -10.06
N PRO A 157 3.79 1.55 -11.25
CA PRO A 157 5.12 1.52 -11.84
C PRO A 157 5.76 2.91 -11.85
N GLY A 158 7.02 2.98 -11.39
CA GLY A 158 7.77 4.24 -11.29
C GLY A 158 7.45 5.12 -10.08
N ASP A 159 6.61 4.67 -9.15
CA ASP A 159 6.39 5.40 -7.90
C ASP A 159 7.63 5.44 -6.99
N LEU A 160 7.60 6.33 -6.00
CA LEU A 160 8.68 6.52 -5.02
C LEU A 160 8.65 5.53 -3.84
N TYR A 161 7.67 4.63 -3.81
CA TYR A 161 7.32 3.82 -2.65
C TYR A 161 7.63 2.34 -2.82
N CYS A 162 7.98 1.91 -4.03
CA CYS A 162 8.47 0.57 -4.33
C CYS A 162 9.84 0.67 -5.01
N SER A 163 10.90 0.47 -4.21
CA SER A 163 12.29 0.50 -4.69
C SER A 163 12.57 -0.52 -5.80
N MET A 164 11.78 -1.59 -5.87
CA MET A 164 11.93 -2.63 -6.88
C MET A 164 11.74 -2.10 -8.30
N TRP A 165 10.93 -1.07 -8.53
CA TRP A 165 10.79 -0.48 -9.88
C TRP A 165 12.11 0.08 -10.40
N GLY A 166 12.81 0.85 -9.57
CA GLY A 166 14.13 1.36 -9.93
C GLY A 166 15.15 0.23 -10.16
N LEU A 167 15.12 -0.81 -9.31
CA LEU A 167 16.03 -1.95 -9.45
C LEU A 167 15.78 -2.78 -10.72
N LEU A 168 14.52 -2.97 -11.11
CA LEU A 168 14.16 -3.61 -12.38
C LEU A 168 14.61 -2.77 -13.58
N ALA A 169 14.42 -1.45 -13.52
CA ALA A 169 14.85 -0.53 -14.57
C ALA A 169 16.37 -0.55 -14.77
N LEU A 170 17.17 -0.72 -13.70
CA LEU A 170 18.63 -0.92 -13.82
C LEU A 170 18.99 -2.16 -14.64
N ALA A 171 18.14 -3.19 -14.62
CA ALA A 171 18.27 -4.39 -15.44
C ALA A 171 17.62 -4.27 -16.83
N GLY A 172 17.09 -3.09 -17.19
CA GLY A 172 16.35 -2.86 -18.43
C GLY A 172 14.96 -3.49 -18.47
N LEU A 173 14.37 -3.78 -17.30
CA LEU A 173 13.04 -4.36 -17.15
C LEU A 173 12.02 -3.28 -16.79
N ASP A 174 10.78 -3.50 -17.22
CA ASP A 174 9.61 -2.63 -17.03
C ASP A 174 8.35 -3.47 -16.74
N GLU A 175 7.20 -2.82 -16.61
CA GLU A 175 5.91 -3.48 -16.35
C GLU A 175 5.41 -4.34 -17.53
N SER A 176 5.94 -4.14 -18.73
CA SER A 176 5.60 -4.94 -19.91
C SER A 176 6.36 -6.28 -19.95
N SER A 177 7.55 -6.29 -19.35
CA SER A 177 8.46 -7.44 -19.33
C SER A 177 8.45 -8.22 -18.02
N TRP A 178 7.92 -7.65 -16.93
CA TRP A 178 7.83 -8.32 -15.65
C TRP A 178 6.58 -7.94 -14.84
N THR A 179 6.04 -8.90 -14.08
CA THR A 179 4.88 -8.68 -13.18
C THR A 179 5.00 -9.50 -11.88
N PRO A 180 4.63 -8.93 -10.70
CA PRO A 180 4.84 -9.58 -9.40
C PRO A 180 3.97 -10.81 -9.22
N GLN A 181 4.50 -11.95 -8.81
CA GLN A 181 3.73 -13.20 -8.62
C GLN A 181 3.26 -13.37 -7.17
N TYR A 182 2.16 -14.10 -6.94
CA TYR A 182 1.77 -14.49 -5.58
C TYR A 182 2.70 -15.55 -5.00
N ASN A 183 3.23 -16.45 -5.83
CA ASN A 183 4.22 -17.43 -5.40
C ASN A 183 5.37 -17.47 -6.41
N TYR A 184 6.60 -17.37 -5.92
CA TYR A 184 7.81 -17.47 -6.74
C TYR A 184 8.41 -18.88 -6.67
N TRP A 185 8.09 -19.63 -5.62
CA TRP A 185 8.42 -21.05 -5.56
C TRP A 185 7.41 -21.82 -6.40
N LEU A 186 7.92 -22.65 -7.30
CA LEU A 186 7.11 -23.53 -8.13
C LEU A 186 7.37 -24.97 -7.68
N ALA A 187 6.29 -25.72 -7.47
CA ALA A 187 6.40 -27.14 -7.23
C ALA A 187 7.11 -27.82 -8.42
N PRO A 188 7.90 -28.88 -8.18
CA PRO A 188 8.52 -29.63 -9.26
C PRO A 188 7.45 -30.20 -10.21
N LYS A 189 7.70 -30.11 -11.52
CA LYS A 189 6.77 -30.65 -12.54
C LYS A 189 6.68 -32.18 -12.53
N LYS A 190 7.70 -32.84 -11.99
CA LYS A 190 7.77 -34.29 -11.85
C LYS A 190 8.12 -34.58 -10.40
N LEU A 191 7.26 -35.35 -9.72
CA LEU A 191 7.55 -35.88 -8.40
C LEU A 191 8.15 -37.28 -8.52
N ASP A 192 8.96 -37.66 -7.55
CA ASP A 192 9.65 -38.95 -7.54
C ASP A 192 8.67 -40.13 -7.36
N ASP A 193 7.53 -39.90 -6.72
CA ASP A 193 6.42 -40.85 -6.57
C ASP A 193 5.41 -40.80 -7.74
N GLY A 194 5.67 -39.99 -8.77
CA GLY A 194 4.75 -39.82 -9.90
C GLY A 194 3.56 -38.89 -9.63
N GLY A 195 3.43 -38.31 -8.43
CA GLY A 195 2.32 -37.41 -8.08
C GLY A 195 1.13 -38.09 -7.42
N ASP A 196 1.33 -39.25 -6.82
CA ASP A 196 0.29 -39.96 -6.09
C ASP A 196 -0.24 -39.11 -4.91
N ASN A 197 -1.57 -38.93 -4.85
CA ASN A 197 -2.28 -38.20 -3.79
C ASN A 197 -1.98 -36.69 -3.68
N ILE A 198 -1.49 -36.03 -4.75
CA ILE A 198 -1.48 -34.55 -4.80
C ILE A 198 -2.92 -34.04 -4.68
N LEU A 199 -3.14 -33.10 -3.75
CA LEU A 199 -4.40 -32.37 -3.63
C LEU A 199 -4.48 -31.30 -4.73
N GLU A 200 -5.61 -31.24 -5.45
CA GLU A 200 -5.92 -30.19 -6.45
C GLU A 200 -6.22 -28.83 -5.82
#